data_AF-A0ABD5F5L1-F1
#
_entry.id   AF-A0ABD5F5L1-F1
#
_cell.length_a   1.000
_cell.length_b   1.000
_cell.length_c   1.000
_cell.angle_alpha   90.00
_cell.angle_beta   90.00
_cell.angle_gamma   90.00
#
_symmetry.space_group_name_H-M   'P 1'
#
loop_
_entity.id
_entity.type
_entity.pdbx_description
1 polymer ?
#
loop_
_entity_poly.entity_id
_entity_poly.type
_entity_poly.pdbx_seq_one_letter_code
_entity_poly.pdbx_strand_id
1 'polypeptide(L)'
;MFKNTTELIYLGIRSGMSKNKEPYNVLIVGNPDKYENYEFFIGDGVEVPALAVNEPIKLEIELSKRGYNLVPTLKSVSKITSNVK
;
A
#
# COMPACT_ATOMS: atom_id res chain seq x y z
N MET A 1 18.53 5.21 2.03
CA MET A 1 17.25 5.06 1.28
C MET A 1 16.68 3.70 1.65
N PHE A 2 15.59 3.66 2.42
CA PHE A 2 15.01 2.41 2.94
C PHE A 2 14.14 1.78 1.84
N LYS A 3 14.56 0.65 1.25
CA LYS A 3 13.75 -0.13 0.30
C LYS A 3 13.38 -1.43 0.98
N ASN A 4 12.16 -1.51 1.52
CA ASN A 4 11.63 -2.76 2.06
C ASN A 4 10.70 -3.37 1.01
N THR A 5 11.25 -4.17 0.10
CA THR A 5 10.46 -4.95 -0.85
C THR A 5 10.04 -6.24 -0.14
N THR A 6 8.89 -6.20 0.52
CA THR A 6 8.25 -7.38 1.11
C THR A 6 7.16 -7.85 0.16
N GLU A 7 7.07 -9.16 -0.07
CA GLU A 7 5.90 -9.73 -0.73
C GLU A 7 4.72 -9.61 0.22
N LEU A 8 3.70 -8.87 -0.21
CA LEU A 8 2.51 -8.64 0.59
C LEU A 8 1.31 -9.15 -0.19
N ILE A 9 0.23 -9.42 0.53
CA ILE A 9 -1.00 -9.91 -0.04
C ILE A 9 -1.99 -8.75 -0.11
N TYR A 10 -2.58 -8.50 -1.28
CA TYR A 10 -3.62 -7.48 -1.41
C TYR A 10 -4.89 -7.89 -0.67
N LEU A 11 -5.40 -7.03 0.20
CA LEU A 11 -6.64 -7.27 0.96
C LEU A 11 -7.78 -6.32 0.56
N GLY A 12 -7.45 -5.13 0.03
CA GLY A 12 -8.47 -4.18 -0.42
C GLY A 12 -8.00 -2.73 -0.44
N ILE A 13 -8.93 -1.84 -0.82
CA ILE A 13 -8.78 -0.38 -0.69
C ILE A 13 -9.93 0.12 0.19
N ARG A 14 -9.61 1.03 1.11
CA ARG A 14 -10.59 1.71 1.96
C ARG A 14 -10.51 3.21 1.76
N SER A 15 -11.65 3.85 1.56
CA SER A 15 -11.78 5.31 1.52
C SER A 15 -12.06 5.87 2.92
N GLY A 16 -11.54 7.06 3.20
CA GLY A 16 -11.74 7.77 4.47
C GLY A 16 -11.75 9.28 4.29
N MET A 17 -11.93 10.00 5.40
CA MET A 17 -11.99 11.46 5.45
C MET A 17 -11.08 11.97 6.55
N SER A 18 -10.19 12.92 6.25
CA SER A 18 -9.27 13.50 7.22
C SER A 18 -10.00 14.42 8.20
N LYS A 19 -9.33 14.82 9.29
CA LYS A 19 -9.85 15.84 10.23
C LYS A 19 -10.17 17.18 9.54
N ASN A 20 -9.48 17.47 8.43
CA ASN A 20 -9.67 18.67 7.62
C ASN A 20 -10.73 18.48 6.52
N LYS A 21 -11.48 17.38 6.55
CA LYS A 21 -12.48 17.01 5.51
C LYS A 21 -11.88 16.80 4.12
N GLU A 22 -10.65 16.33 4.05
CA GLU A 22 -10.02 15.91 2.79
C GLU A 22 -10.21 14.40 2.61
N PRO A 23 -10.78 13.93 1.48
CA PRO A 23 -10.90 12.51 1.21
C PRO A 23 -9.52 11.88 1.01
N TYR A 24 -9.38 10.62 1.41
CA TYR A 24 -8.17 9.84 1.14
C TYR A 24 -8.49 8.37 0.94
N ASN A 25 -7.61 7.66 0.25
CA ASN A 25 -7.67 6.21 0.11
C ASN A 25 -6.45 5.56 0.78
N VAL A 26 -6.65 4.38 1.35
CA VAL A 26 -5.56 3.54 1.86
C VAL A 26 -5.59 2.18 1.18
N LEU A 27 -4.42 1.66 0.86
CA LEU A 27 -4.21 0.28 0.44
C LEU A 27 -4.05 -0.58 1.69
N ILE A 28 -4.85 -1.65 1.80
CA ILE A 28 -4.77 -2.63 2.87
C ILE A 28 -4.07 -3.87 2.35
N VAL A 29 -3.02 -4.29 3.05
CA VAL A 29 -2.21 -5.45 2.67
C VAL A 29 -1.89 -6.32 3.88
N GLY A 30 -1.77 -7.62 3.65
CA GLY A 30 -1.36 -8.60 4.65
C GLY A 30 0.09 -8.99 4.48
N ASN A 31 0.83 -9.12 5.58
CA ASN A 31 2.11 -9.80 5.62
C ASN A 31 1.91 -11.22 6.15
N PRO A 32 1.98 -12.25 5.29
CA PRO A 32 1.73 -13.63 5.70
C PRO A 32 2.76 -14.16 6.70
N ASP A 33 4.01 -13.68 6.65
CA ASP A 33 5.08 -14.14 7.56
C ASP A 33 4.87 -13.65 9.00
N LYS A 34 4.23 -12.49 9.14
CA LYS A 34 4.00 -11.83 10.43
C LYS A 34 2.58 -11.98 10.94
N TYR A 35 1.66 -12.48 10.12
CA TYR A 35 0.22 -12.51 10.41
C TYR A 35 -0.34 -11.13 10.81
N GLU A 36 0.18 -10.07 10.17
CA GLU A 36 -0.17 -8.68 10.44
C GLU A 36 -0.72 -8.00 9.19
N ASN A 37 -1.65 -7.06 9.38
CA ASN A 37 -2.17 -6.20 8.32
C ASN A 37 -1.53 -4.82 8.41
N TYR A 38 -1.21 -4.25 7.25
CA TYR A 38 -0.68 -2.90 7.12
C TYR A 38 -1.59 -2.05 6.24
N GLU A 39 -1.59 -0.74 6.52
CA GLU A 39 -2.31 0.26 5.75
C GLU A 39 -1.33 1.31 5.23
N PHE A 40 -1.40 1.59 3.94
CA PHE A 40 -0.57 2.59 3.27
C PHE A 40 -1.44 3.62 2.59
N PHE A 41 -1.16 4.91 2.81
CA PHE A 41 -1.87 5.96 2.08
C PHE A 41 -1.54 5.88 0.59
N ILE A 42 -2.57 5.92 -0.25
CA ILE A 42 -2.39 6.01 -1.70
C ILE A 42 -2.10 7.48 -2.00
N GLY A 43 -0.87 7.78 -2.43
CA GLY A 43 -0.46 9.14 -2.78
C GLY A 43 -1.15 9.65 -4.04
N ASP A 44 -1.13 10.98 -4.22
CA ASP A 44 -1.67 11.61 -5.41
C ASP A 44 -0.92 11.14 -6.66
N GLY A 45 -1.66 10.78 -7.71
CA GLY A 45 -1.09 10.27 -8.97
C GLY A 45 -0.61 8.81 -8.92
N VAL A 46 -0.83 8.10 -7.81
CA VAL A 46 -0.54 6.65 -7.73
C VAL A 46 -1.69 5.86 -8.31
N GLU A 47 -1.46 5.23 -9.46
CA GLU A 47 -2.40 4.30 -10.06
C GLU A 47 -2.24 2.91 -9.44
N VAL A 48 -3.30 2.42 -8.79
CA VAL A 48 -3.36 1.05 -8.30
C VAL A 48 -3.93 0.19 -9.43
N PRO A 49 -3.20 -0.84 -9.93
CA PRO A 49 -3.73 -1.73 -10.95
C PRO A 49 -4.92 -2.53 -10.42
N ALA A 50 -5.68 -3.17 -11.31
CA ALA A 50 -6.74 -4.09 -10.88
C ALA A 50 -6.14 -5.28 -10.12
N LEU A 51 -6.45 -5.41 -8.82
CA LEU A 51 -5.95 -6.45 -7.92
C LEU A 51 -7.10 -7.32 -7.41
N ALA A 52 -6.88 -8.64 -7.38
CA ALA A 52 -7.79 -9.58 -6.74
C ALA A 52 -7.42 -9.74 -5.25
N VAL A 53 -8.42 -9.90 -4.37
CA VAL A 53 -8.16 -10.21 -2.96
C VAL A 53 -7.29 -11.47 -2.88
N ASN A 54 -6.30 -11.43 -2.00
CA ASN A 54 -5.26 -12.44 -1.83
C ASN A 54 -4.18 -12.48 -2.93
N GLU A 55 -4.17 -11.53 -3.87
CA GLU A 55 -3.14 -11.46 -4.90
C GLU A 55 -1.79 -10.99 -4.31
N PRO A 56 -0.68 -11.69 -4.59
CA PRO A 56 0.64 -11.27 -4.15
C PRO A 56 1.08 -10.04 -4.94
N ILE A 57 1.53 -9.04 -4.20
CA ILE A 57 1.89 -7.73 -4.70
C ILE A 57 3.22 -7.28 -4.13
N LYS A 58 3.90 -6.44 -4.91
CA LYS A 58 5.12 -5.74 -4.51
C LYS A 58 4.79 -4.27 -4.36
N LEU A 59 5.19 -3.69 -3.24
CA LEU A 59 5.01 -2.27 -2.94
C LEU A 59 6.35 -1.54 -2.93
N GLU A 60 6.34 -0.31 -3.44
CA GLU A 60 7.32 0.70 -3.08
C GLU A 60 6.65 1.72 -2.16
N ILE A 61 7.18 1.87 -0.96
CA ILE A 61 6.71 2.83 0.03
C ILE A 61 7.78 3.87 0.31
N GLU A 62 7.35 5.09 0.58
CA GLU A 62 8.19 6.17 1.09
C GLU A 62 7.58 6.77 2.36
N LEU A 63 8.43 7.29 3.24
CA LEU A 63 7.95 8.06 4.39
C LEU A 63 7.74 9.50 3.94
N SER A 64 6.48 9.92 3.83
CA SER A 64 6.14 11.30 3.52
C SER A 64 5.70 12.01 4.80
N LYS A 65 5.91 13.33 4.85
CA LYS A 65 5.44 14.15 5.96
C LYS A 65 4.00 14.55 5.71
N ARG A 66 3.08 14.12 6.58
CA ARG A 66 1.68 14.54 6.56
C ARG A 66 1.34 15.25 7.87
N GLY A 67 1.25 16.58 7.81
CA GLY A 67 1.20 17.43 9.00
C GLY A 67 2.52 17.36 9.78
N TYR A 68 2.44 16.98 11.07
CA TYR A 68 3.61 16.82 11.94
C TYR A 68 4.17 15.39 11.98
N ASN A 69 3.48 14.41 11.37
CA ASN A 69 3.85 13.00 11.42
C ASN A 69 4.52 12.54 10.12
N LEU A 70 5.47 11.63 10.23
CA LEU A 70 5.91 10.81 9.10
C LEU A 70 4.92 9.66 8.93
N VAL A 71 4.43 9.46 7.71
CA VAL A 71 3.50 8.39 7.39
C VAL A 71 4.00 7.60 6.19
N PRO A 72 3.88 6.26 6.21
CA PRO A 72 4.21 5.47 5.04
C PRO A 72 3.17 5.72 3.95
N THR A 73 3.67 6.14 2.79
CA THR A 73 2.88 6.49 1.61
C THR A 73 3.28 5.56 0.49
N LEU A 74 2.28 5.01 -0.16
CA LEU A 74 2.46 4.18 -1.34
C LEU A 74 2.97 5.06 -2.48
N LYS A 75 4.06 4.62 -3.11
CA LYS A 75 4.64 5.26 -4.29
C LYS A 75 4.36 4.45 -5.56
N SER A 76 4.43 3.13 -5.46
CA SER A 76 4.03 2.23 -6.54
C SER A 76 3.57 0.88 -5.99
N VAL A 77 2.72 0.22 -6.77
CA VAL A 77 2.23 -1.14 -6.50
C VAL A 77 2.23 -1.93 -7.80
N SER A 78 2.76 -3.15 -7.76
CA SER A 78 2.75 -4.04 -8.92
C SER A 78 2.38 -5.47 -8.52
N LYS A 79 1.79 -6.20 -9.46
CA LYS A 79 1.54 -7.63 -9.33
C LYS A 79 2.88 -8.37 -9.34
N ILE A 80 3.03 -9.34 -8.45
CA ILE A 80 4.10 -10.32 -8.57
C ILE A 80 3.61 -11.37 -9.56
N THR A 81 4.00 -11.23 -10.83
CA THR A 81 3.79 -12.31 -11.80
C THR A 81 4.76 -13.42 -11.45
N SER A 82 4.29 -14.43 -10.73
CA SER A 82 5.02 -15.68 -10.56
C SER A 82 5.23 -16.27 -11.97
N ASN A 83 6.42 -16.09 -12.53
CA ASN A 83 6.85 -16.85 -13.69
C ASN A 83 7.03 -18.30 -13.20
N VAL A 84 5.95 -19.07 -13.21
CA VAL A 84 6.02 -20.52 -13.09
C VAL A 84 6.62 -21.00 -14.41
N LYS A 85 7.94 -21.23 -14.41
CA LYS A 85 8.62 -22.04 -15.41
C LYS A 85 8.80 -23.45 -14.87
#